data_AF-A0A6G1R884-F1
#
_entry.id   AF-A0A6G1R884-F1
#
_cell.length_a   1.000
_cell.length_b   1.000
_cell.length_c   1.000
_cell.angle_alpha   90.00
_cell.angle_beta   90.00
_cell.angle_gamma   90.00
#
_symmetry.space_group_name_H-M   'P 1'
#
loop_
_entity.id
_entity.type
_entity.pdbx_description
1 polymer ?
#
loop_
_entity_poly.entity_id
_entity_poly.type
_entity_poly.pdbx_seq_one_letter_code
_entity_poly.pdbx_strand_id
1 'polypeptide(L)'
;MKKTWEQKPPFMDSQPTPWCPLSRSWEAEGSAASHGEKHKPRDRFGQDFAVDKYMVIHPDFLRYMKNRFLKSETLQKPYWRLYRPTTGAFLLLTALHLCDRVSAYGYITEGHQKYSDHYYDKDWKCLIFYTNHDFNLEKKVWKRLHDENIMKLYQRS
;
A
#
# COMPACT_ATOMS: atom_id res chain seq x y z
N MET A 1 -33.89 23.56 44.32
CA MET A 1 -34.31 22.17 44.01
C MET A 1 -35.27 22.28 42.82
N LYS A 2 -35.13 21.68 41.64
CA LYS A 2 -34.39 20.51 41.15
C LYS A 2 -33.90 20.78 39.71
N LYS A 3 -32.77 20.16 39.36
CA LYS A 3 -32.09 20.18 38.06
C LYS A 3 -32.91 19.43 37.00
N THR A 4 -33.05 20.00 35.81
CA THR A 4 -33.43 19.28 34.57
C THR A 4 -32.21 18.53 34.05
N TRP A 5 -32.31 17.20 33.97
CA TRP A 5 -31.34 16.35 33.29
C TRP A 5 -31.99 15.85 32.00
N GLU A 6 -31.48 16.31 30.86
CA GLU A 6 -31.71 15.67 29.57
C GLU A 6 -31.10 14.27 29.60
N GLN A 7 -31.93 13.26 29.34
CA GLN A 7 -31.45 11.90 29.13
C GLN A 7 -30.78 11.83 27.75
N LYS A 8 -29.46 11.67 27.73
CA LYS A 8 -28.74 11.22 26.53
C LYS A 8 -29.09 9.75 26.26
N PRO A 9 -29.29 9.33 25.00
CA PRO A 9 -29.54 7.93 24.67
C PRO A 9 -28.30 7.06 25.02
N PRO A 10 -28.51 5.77 25.35
CA PRO A 10 -27.44 4.88 25.74
C PRO A 10 -26.45 4.67 24.59
N PHE A 11 -25.18 4.91 24.90
CA PHE A 11 -24.05 4.59 24.05
C PHE A 11 -24.04 3.08 23.82
N MET A 12 -24.33 2.65 22.59
CA MET A 12 -24.13 1.26 22.19
C MET A 12 -22.64 0.97 22.21
N ASP A 13 -22.22 0.07 23.09
CA ASP A 13 -20.88 -0.49 23.14
C ASP A 13 -20.56 -1.18 21.80
N SER A 14 -19.91 -0.45 20.89
CA SER A 14 -19.26 -1.07 19.74
C SER A 14 -18.07 -1.88 20.25
N GLN A 15 -18.19 -3.19 20.22
CA GLN A 15 -17.08 -4.10 20.50
C GLN A 15 -15.83 -3.68 19.70
N PRO A 16 -14.64 -3.71 20.31
CA PRO A 16 -13.42 -3.36 19.60
C PRO A 16 -13.21 -4.38 18.47
N THR A 17 -13.42 -3.94 17.23
CA THR A 17 -12.93 -4.67 16.06
C THR A 17 -11.44 -4.88 16.25
N PRO A 18 -10.89 -6.07 15.96
CA PRO A 18 -9.46 -6.34 16.13
C PRO A 18 -8.69 -5.54 15.08
N TRP A 19 -8.36 -4.30 15.43
CA TRP A 19 -7.32 -3.53 14.79
C TRP A 19 -6.04 -4.33 14.98
N CYS A 20 -5.48 -4.84 13.88
CA CYS A 20 -4.15 -5.44 13.88
C CYS A 20 -3.15 -4.30 14.14
N PRO A 21 -2.57 -4.17 15.34
CA PRO A 21 -1.68 -3.06 15.67
C PRO A 21 -0.27 -3.51 15.32
N LEU A 22 0.04 -3.62 14.02
CA LEU A 22 1.41 -3.91 13.56
C LEU A 22 2.12 -2.67 13.02
N SER A 23 1.41 -1.55 12.83
CA SER A 23 2.00 -0.27 12.43
C SER A 23 2.12 0.74 13.58
N ARG A 24 1.27 0.67 14.61
CA ARG A 24 1.33 1.60 15.76
C ARG A 24 2.39 1.26 16.81
N SER A 25 2.97 0.07 16.75
CA SER A 25 4.03 -0.38 17.67
C SER A 25 5.42 0.18 17.34
N TRP A 26 5.55 1.01 16.31
CA TRP A 26 6.83 1.63 15.95
C TRP A 26 7.05 3.03 16.57
N GLU A 27 6.01 3.67 17.12
CA GLU A 27 6.10 5.06 17.61
C GLU A 27 5.97 5.24 19.13
N ALA A 28 5.79 4.16 19.90
CA ALA A 28 5.79 4.27 21.34
C ALA A 28 6.51 3.07 21.95
N GLU A 29 7.50 3.38 22.79
CA GLU A 29 8.18 2.45 23.70
C GLU A 29 9.26 1.58 23.07
N GLY A 30 10.51 2.00 23.26
CA GLY A 30 11.63 1.08 23.20
C GLY A 30 11.50 0.03 24.31
N SER A 31 11.12 -1.20 23.97
CA SER A 31 11.76 -2.42 24.52
C SER A 31 11.29 -3.71 23.82
N ALA A 32 12.27 -4.38 23.22
CA ALA A 32 12.50 -5.84 23.17
C ALA A 32 11.31 -6.83 23.03
N ALA A 33 11.20 -7.45 21.85
CA ALA A 33 11.12 -8.92 21.70
C ALA A 33 11.15 -9.37 20.22
N SER A 34 12.35 -9.55 19.66
CA SER A 34 12.60 -10.52 18.58
C SER A 34 14.10 -10.82 18.55
N HIS A 35 14.48 -12.10 18.39
CA HIS A 35 15.85 -12.58 18.21
C HIS A 35 16.40 -12.18 16.82
N GLY A 36 16.40 -10.88 16.52
CA GLY A 36 17.08 -10.28 15.38
C GLY A 36 17.97 -9.16 15.91
N GLU A 37 19.10 -8.92 15.28
CA GLU A 37 19.92 -7.74 15.58
C GLU A 37 19.03 -6.49 15.62
N LYS A 38 19.07 -5.77 16.75
CA LYS A 38 18.32 -4.52 16.90
C LYS A 38 18.99 -3.45 16.04
N HIS A 39 18.63 -3.41 14.76
CA HIS A 39 19.08 -2.32 13.88
C HIS A 39 18.41 -1.02 14.32
N LYS A 40 19.22 0.01 14.55
CA LYS A 40 18.69 1.35 14.83
C LYS A 40 18.23 1.93 13.49
N PRO A 41 17.12 2.68 13.43
CA PRO A 41 16.70 3.35 12.20
C PRO A 41 17.83 4.18 11.54
N ARG A 42 18.67 4.80 12.37
CA ARG A 42 19.87 5.55 11.94
C ARG A 42 20.87 4.74 11.12
N ASP A 43 20.93 3.43 11.31
CA ASP A 43 21.85 2.56 10.58
C ASP A 43 21.40 2.39 9.11
N ARG A 44 20.10 2.54 8.82
CA ARG A 44 19.55 2.48 7.45
C ARG A 44 19.36 3.84 6.80
N PHE A 45 18.94 4.84 7.57
CA PHE A 45 18.56 6.14 7.02
C PHE A 45 19.65 7.21 7.16
N GLY A 46 20.83 6.83 7.69
CA GLY A 46 21.97 7.72 7.85
C GLY A 46 21.88 8.63 9.08
N GLN A 47 22.87 9.51 9.19
CA GLN A 47 22.98 10.44 10.33
C GLN A 47 21.94 11.57 10.30
N ASP A 48 21.41 11.87 9.10
CA ASP A 48 20.44 12.94 8.83
C ASP A 48 18.97 12.56 9.13
N PHE A 49 18.76 11.65 10.09
CA PHE A 49 17.42 11.22 10.52
C PHE A 49 16.68 12.38 11.22
N ALA A 50 15.93 13.15 10.43
CA ALA A 50 15.11 14.27 10.86
C ALA A 50 13.64 14.02 10.54
N VAL A 51 12.75 14.29 11.51
CA VAL A 51 11.31 13.90 11.44
C VAL A 51 10.60 14.51 10.23
N ASP A 52 11.00 15.71 9.81
CA ASP A 52 10.47 16.44 8.66
C ASP A 52 10.82 15.82 7.29
N LYS A 53 11.79 14.91 7.24
CA LYS A 53 12.17 14.18 6.02
C LYS A 53 11.40 12.88 5.81
N TYR A 54 10.60 12.45 6.79
CA TYR A 54 9.83 11.22 6.73
C TYR A 54 8.35 11.51 6.64
N MET A 55 7.68 10.81 5.72
CA MET A 55 6.25 10.90 5.54
C MET A 55 5.63 9.54 5.85
N VAL A 56 4.55 9.56 6.62
CA VAL A 56 3.74 8.37 6.89
C VAL A 56 2.44 8.49 6.11
N ILE A 57 2.18 7.53 5.23
CA ILE A 57 0.95 7.53 4.45
C ILE A 57 -0.19 7.02 5.31
N HIS A 58 -1.32 7.73 5.28
CA HIS A 58 -2.48 7.42 6.11
C HIS A 58 -3.05 6.02 5.80
N PRO A 59 -3.32 5.17 6.82
CA PRO A 59 -3.80 3.80 6.59
C PRO A 59 -5.16 3.72 5.90
N ASP A 60 -6.04 4.71 6.08
CA ASP A 60 -7.30 4.75 5.31
C ASP A 60 -7.08 5.04 3.83
N PHE A 61 -5.98 5.73 3.46
CA PHE A 61 -5.66 5.93 2.05
C PHE A 61 -5.27 4.60 1.39
N LEU A 62 -4.48 3.76 2.06
CA LEU A 62 -4.22 2.37 1.65
C LEU A 62 -5.52 1.58 1.44
N ARG A 63 -6.45 1.68 2.40
CA ARG A 63 -7.75 1.01 2.33
C ARG A 63 -8.59 1.53 1.16
N TYR A 64 -8.58 2.84 0.92
CA TYR A 64 -9.26 3.49 -0.19
C TYR A 64 -8.73 2.99 -1.54
N MET A 65 -7.41 3.01 -1.76
CA MET A 65 -6.81 2.53 -3.02
C MET A 65 -7.15 1.05 -3.27
N LYS A 66 -7.01 0.21 -2.23
CA LYS A 66 -7.36 -1.22 -2.29
C LYS A 66 -8.83 -1.45 -2.65
N ASN A 67 -9.75 -0.70 -2.04
CA ASN A 67 -11.18 -0.99 -2.21
C ASN A 67 -11.81 -0.31 -3.43
N ARG A 68 -11.20 0.76 -3.97
CA ARG A 68 -11.77 1.56 -5.07
C ARG A 68 -11.08 1.33 -6.41
N PHE A 69 -9.78 1.10 -6.43
CA PHE A 69 -9.01 0.90 -7.67
C PHE A 69 -8.60 -0.55 -7.85
N LEU A 70 -8.13 -1.20 -6.78
CA LEU A 70 -7.52 -2.53 -6.82
C LEU A 70 -8.33 -3.55 -6.02
N LYS A 71 -9.63 -3.63 -6.29
CA LYS A 71 -10.51 -4.58 -5.60
C LYS A 71 -10.40 -5.97 -6.22
N SER A 72 -9.41 -6.76 -5.79
CA SER A 72 -9.20 -8.13 -6.26
C SER A 72 -10.28 -9.11 -5.76
N GLU A 73 -10.58 -10.11 -6.58
CA GLU A 73 -11.42 -11.26 -6.19
C GLU A 73 -10.83 -12.06 -5.03
N THR A 74 -9.52 -11.95 -4.79
CA THR A 74 -8.84 -12.55 -3.63
C THR A 74 -9.46 -12.10 -2.30
N LEU A 75 -10.13 -10.94 -2.27
CA LEU A 75 -10.86 -10.46 -1.10
C LEU A 75 -12.04 -11.36 -0.68
N GLN A 76 -12.53 -12.23 -1.58
CA GLN A 76 -13.61 -13.19 -1.29
C GLN A 76 -13.08 -14.54 -0.80
N LYS A 77 -11.75 -14.74 -0.81
CA LYS A 77 -11.12 -16.03 -0.48
C LYS A 77 -10.79 -16.12 1.01
N PRO A 78 -10.60 -17.33 1.57
CA PRO A 78 -10.27 -17.50 3.00
C PRO A 78 -9.01 -16.74 3.45
N TYR A 79 -8.06 -16.57 2.53
CA TYR A 79 -6.78 -15.87 2.76
C TYR A 79 -6.80 -14.39 2.34
N TRP A 80 -7.97 -13.75 2.28
CA TRP A 80 -8.13 -12.34 1.89
C TRP A 80 -7.23 -11.37 2.66
N ARG A 81 -6.87 -11.69 3.90
CA ARG A 81 -6.00 -10.87 4.77
C ARG A 81 -4.60 -10.68 4.20
N LEU A 82 -4.14 -11.61 3.36
CA LEU A 82 -2.83 -11.53 2.71
C LEU A 82 -2.84 -10.58 1.51
N TYR A 83 -4.01 -10.29 0.95
CA TYR A 83 -4.12 -9.45 -0.23
C TYR A 83 -3.76 -8.00 0.07
N ARG A 84 -2.83 -7.46 -0.73
CA ARG A 84 -2.36 -6.08 -0.70
C ARG A 84 -1.95 -5.66 -2.12
N PRO A 85 -2.23 -4.42 -2.54
CA PRO A 85 -1.56 -3.85 -3.70
C PRO A 85 -0.03 -3.95 -3.59
N THR A 86 0.65 -4.02 -4.73
CA THR A 86 2.12 -3.89 -4.74
C THR A 86 2.53 -2.51 -4.22
N THR A 87 3.74 -2.40 -3.69
CA THR A 87 4.28 -1.09 -3.27
C THR A 87 4.33 -0.12 -4.45
N GLY A 88 4.68 -0.61 -5.65
CA GLY A 88 4.64 0.18 -6.88
C GLY A 88 3.23 0.69 -7.19
N ALA A 89 2.22 -0.18 -7.17
CA ALA A 89 0.84 0.22 -7.38
C ALA A 89 0.38 1.31 -6.43
N PHE A 90 0.72 1.16 -5.15
CA PHE A 90 0.37 2.14 -4.14
C PHE A 90 1.05 3.49 -4.38
N LEU A 91 2.34 3.52 -4.72
CA LEU A 91 3.05 4.75 -5.01
C LEU A 91 2.55 5.44 -6.28
N LEU A 92 2.23 4.68 -7.34
CA LEU A 92 1.66 5.23 -8.57
C LEU A 92 0.32 5.90 -8.33
N LEU A 93 -0.54 5.22 -7.58
CA LEU A 93 -1.85 5.70 -7.17
C LEU A 93 -1.77 6.90 -6.22
N THR A 94 -0.75 6.95 -5.37
CA THR A 94 -0.45 8.11 -4.52
C THR A 94 -0.03 9.31 -5.38
N ALA A 95 0.86 9.11 -6.36
CA ALA A 95 1.27 10.17 -7.28
C ALA A 95 0.08 10.75 -8.04
N LEU A 96 -0.88 9.93 -8.46
CA LEU A 96 -2.12 10.38 -9.10
C LEU A 96 -3.01 11.28 -8.22
N HIS A 97 -2.88 11.20 -6.90
CA HIS A 97 -3.63 12.05 -5.96
C HIS A 97 -2.89 13.33 -5.59
N LEU A 98 -1.59 13.40 -5.85
CA LEU A 98 -0.73 14.51 -5.43
C LEU A 98 -0.22 15.36 -6.60
N CYS A 99 -0.16 14.80 -7.80
CA CYS A 99 0.45 15.42 -8.97
C CYS A 99 -0.57 15.71 -10.06
N ASP A 100 -0.42 16.82 -10.76
CA ASP A 100 -1.28 17.18 -11.91
C ASP A 100 -1.05 16.29 -13.14
N ARG A 101 0.16 15.72 -13.27
CA ARG A 101 0.55 14.84 -14.38
C ARG A 101 1.44 13.72 -13.87
N VAL A 102 1.16 12.50 -14.31
CA VAL A 102 1.90 11.30 -13.90
C VAL A 102 2.34 10.50 -15.12
N SER A 103 3.61 10.10 -15.14
CA SER A 103 4.16 9.17 -16.11
C SER A 103 4.73 7.94 -15.39
N ALA A 104 4.28 6.76 -15.77
CA ALA A 104 4.64 5.49 -15.14
C ALA A 104 5.69 4.75 -15.99
N TYR A 105 6.84 4.43 -15.39
CA TYR A 105 7.95 3.70 -16.03
C TYR A 105 8.26 2.42 -15.25
N GLY A 106 8.52 1.33 -15.96
CA GLY A 106 8.86 0.03 -15.33
C GLY A 106 7.69 -0.65 -14.62
N TYR A 107 6.44 -0.22 -14.88
CA TYR A 107 5.24 -0.90 -14.40
C TYR A 107 4.87 -2.05 -15.33
N ILE A 108 4.16 -3.05 -14.78
CA ILE A 108 3.73 -4.21 -15.56
C ILE A 108 2.81 -3.80 -16.73
N THR A 109 3.11 -4.29 -17.93
CA THR A 109 2.34 -4.05 -19.15
C THR A 109 1.89 -5.36 -19.80
N GLU A 110 1.07 -5.24 -20.84
CA GLU A 110 0.92 -6.34 -21.80
C GLU A 110 2.28 -6.66 -22.41
N GLY A 111 2.55 -7.96 -22.62
CA GLY A 111 3.85 -8.44 -23.12
C GLY A 111 5.00 -8.44 -22.09
N HIS A 112 4.73 -8.24 -20.78
CA HIS A 112 5.76 -8.26 -19.74
C HIS A 112 6.63 -9.53 -19.74
N GLN A 113 6.12 -10.66 -20.26
CA GLN A 113 6.87 -11.92 -20.37
C GLN A 113 8.10 -11.83 -21.27
N LYS A 114 8.18 -10.81 -22.14
CA LYS A 114 9.36 -10.53 -22.98
C LYS A 114 10.55 -10.00 -22.17
N TYR A 115 10.33 -9.55 -20.94
CA TYR A 115 11.33 -8.88 -20.10
C TYR A 115 11.63 -9.71 -18.86
N SER A 116 12.80 -9.48 -18.26
CA SER A 116 13.12 -10.04 -16.95
C SER A 116 12.25 -9.39 -15.87
N ASP A 117 12.08 -10.08 -14.75
CA ASP A 117 11.39 -9.63 -13.55
C ASP A 117 11.84 -8.23 -13.11
N HIS A 118 13.16 -7.99 -13.04
CA HIS A 118 13.74 -6.69 -12.73
C HIS A 118 14.66 -6.18 -13.85
N TYR A 119 14.70 -4.85 -14.02
CA TYR A 119 15.55 -4.20 -15.03
C TYR A 119 17.06 -4.35 -14.75
N TYR A 120 17.44 -4.64 -13.51
CA TYR A 120 18.83 -4.82 -13.08
C TYR A 120 19.24 -6.30 -13.02
N ASP A 121 18.35 -7.23 -13.38
CA ASP A 121 18.71 -8.63 -13.47
C ASP A 121 19.76 -8.85 -14.56
N LYS A 122 20.85 -9.55 -14.23
CA LYS A 122 21.92 -9.90 -15.18
C LYS A 122 21.50 -11.02 -16.12
N ASP A 123 20.73 -11.96 -15.59
CA ASP A 123 20.18 -13.12 -16.31
C ASP A 123 18.66 -13.02 -16.30
N TRP A 124 18.01 -13.46 -17.38
CA TRP A 124 16.56 -13.39 -17.50
C TRP A 124 15.87 -14.21 -16.41
N LYS A 125 14.89 -13.59 -15.74
CA LYS A 125 14.01 -14.22 -14.74
C LYS A 125 12.56 -13.95 -15.08
N CYS A 126 11.73 -14.97 -14.94
CA CYS A 126 10.29 -14.83 -15.09
C CYS A 126 9.68 -14.09 -13.89
N LEU A 127 8.78 -13.14 -14.14
CA LEU A 127 7.98 -12.49 -13.10
C LEU A 127 7.02 -13.51 -12.46
N ILE A 128 7.12 -13.69 -11.15
CA ILE A 128 6.28 -14.62 -10.38
C ILE A 128 5.10 -13.88 -9.75
N PHE A 129 3.90 -14.41 -9.99
CA PHE A 129 2.65 -13.84 -9.47
C PHE A 129 2.32 -14.49 -8.12
N TYR A 130 2.74 -13.84 -7.04
CA TYR A 130 2.39 -14.28 -5.69
C TYR A 130 0.94 -13.91 -5.34
N THR A 131 0.27 -14.79 -4.57
CA THR A 131 -1.15 -14.67 -4.20
C THR A 131 -1.48 -13.49 -3.30
N ASN A 132 -0.48 -12.87 -2.68
CA ASN A 132 -0.63 -11.66 -1.88
C ASN A 132 -0.87 -10.40 -2.74
N HIS A 133 -0.60 -10.47 -4.05
CA HIS A 133 -0.79 -9.39 -5.02
C HIS A 133 -1.68 -9.84 -6.19
N ASP A 134 -2.26 -8.87 -6.91
CA ASP A 134 -3.03 -9.14 -8.14
C ASP A 134 -2.46 -8.31 -9.28
N PHE A 135 -1.31 -8.75 -9.81
CA PHE A 135 -0.62 -8.09 -10.92
C PHE A 135 -1.47 -8.03 -12.20
N ASN A 136 -2.41 -8.97 -12.38
CA ASN A 136 -3.32 -8.94 -13.53
C ASN A 136 -4.32 -7.79 -13.40
N LEU A 137 -4.88 -7.57 -12.21
CA LEU A 137 -5.73 -6.42 -11.94
C LEU A 137 -4.95 -5.10 -12.06
N GLU A 138 -3.76 -5.03 -11.45
CA GLU A 138 -2.91 -3.83 -11.52
C GLU A 138 -2.61 -3.45 -12.98
N LYS A 139 -2.12 -4.40 -13.79
CA LYS A 139 -1.87 -4.20 -15.23
C LYS A 139 -3.10 -3.66 -15.96
N LYS A 140 -4.28 -4.23 -15.71
CA LYS A 140 -5.54 -3.78 -16.34
C LYS A 140 -5.89 -2.34 -15.95
N VAL A 141 -5.72 -1.98 -14.68
CA VAL A 141 -5.94 -0.62 -14.20
C VAL A 141 -4.95 0.36 -14.83
N TRP A 142 -3.67 -0.02 -14.94
CA TRP A 142 -2.67 0.86 -15.58
C TRP A 142 -2.99 1.13 -17.04
N LYS A 143 -3.35 0.08 -17.79
CA LYS A 143 -3.78 0.21 -19.17
C LYS A 143 -4.99 1.12 -19.29
N ARG A 144 -6.03 0.92 -18.46
CA ARG A 144 -7.23 1.74 -18.47
C ARG A 144 -6.93 3.22 -18.20
N LEU A 145 -6.17 3.53 -17.15
CA LEU A 145 -5.82 4.91 -16.81
C LEU A 145 -4.95 5.57 -17.90
N HIS A 146 -4.17 4.77 -18.64
CA HIS A 146 -3.43 5.24 -19.79
C HIS A 146 -4.34 5.57 -20.97
N ASP A 147 -5.24 4.64 -21.32
CA ASP A 147 -6.18 4.78 -22.43
C ASP A 147 -7.16 5.95 -22.19
N GLU A 148 -7.52 6.22 -20.92
CA GLU A 148 -8.35 7.36 -20.50
C GLU A 148 -7.57 8.69 -20.39
N ASN A 149 -6.28 8.71 -20.74
CA ASN A 149 -5.39 9.88 -20.64
C ASN A 149 -5.23 10.47 -19.22
N ILE A 150 -5.51 9.68 -18.18
CA ILE A 150 -5.32 10.08 -16.77
C ILE A 150 -3.83 10.02 -16.39
N MET A 151 -3.08 9.06 -16.96
CA MET A 151 -1.62 9.00 -16.84
C MET A 151 -0.96 8.52 -18.13
N LYS A 152 0.34 8.74 -18.27
CA LYS A 152 1.13 8.18 -19.35
C LYS A 152 1.82 6.90 -18.88
N LEU A 153 1.43 5.74 -19.39
CA LEU A 153 2.12 4.48 -19.15
C LEU A 153 3.18 4.26 -20.22
N TYR A 154 4.44 4.09 -19.83
CA TYR A 154 5.51 3.73 -20.77
C TYR A 154 5.42 2.25 -21.13
N GLN A 155 5.26 1.96 -22.42
CA GLN A 155 5.18 0.61 -22.98
C GLN A 155 6.24 0.49 -24.07
N ARG A 156 6.95 -0.64 -24.13
CA ARG A 156 7.88 -0.97 -25.22
C ARG A 156 7.26 -2.07 -26.08
N SER A 157 7.37 -1.91 -27.39
CA SER A 157 6.95 -2.88 -28.42
C SER A 157 7.84 -4.12 -28.44
#